data_AF-A0A1C0YC23-F1
#
_entry.id   AF-A0A1C0YC23-F1
#
_cell.length_a   1.000
_cell.length_b   1.000
_cell.length_c   1.000
_cell.angle_alpha   90.00
_cell.angle_beta   90.00
_cell.angle_gamma   90.00
#
_symmetry.space_group_name_H-M   'P 1'
#
loop_
_entity.id
_entity.type
_entity.pdbx_description
1 polymer ?
#
loop_
_entity_poly.entity_id
_entity_poly.type
_entity_poly.pdbx_seq_one_letter_code
_entity_poly.pdbx_strand_id
1 'polypeptide(L)' 'MTVTDVQLAELFMVYWKRKKAYEELQSSSLTNVNAYLTCKRNLQLVKLEMERRGLTKKEMKVLYKQHISS' A
#
# COMPACT_ATOMS: atom_id res chain seq x y z
N MET A 1 11.47 -8.21 -13.22
CA MET A 1 10.40 -7.33 -13.74
C MET A 1 10.44 -6.04 -12.95
N THR A 2 10.64 -4.90 -13.59
CA THR A 2 10.76 -3.60 -12.89
C THR A 2 9.36 -3.03 -12.69
N VAL A 3 8.94 -2.88 -11.43
CA VAL A 3 7.65 -2.26 -11.08
C VAL A 3 7.67 -0.79 -11.49
N THR A 4 6.67 -0.32 -12.25
CA THR A 4 6.56 1.11 -12.63
C THR A 4 6.08 1.96 -11.46
N ASP A 5 6.22 3.29 -11.54
CA ASP A 5 5.74 4.18 -10.47
C ASP A 5 4.21 4.12 -10.30
N VAL A 6 3.47 3.89 -11.39
CA VAL A 6 2.02 3.68 -11.37
C VAL A 6 1.67 2.39 -10.63
N GLN A 7 2.35 1.28 -10.96
CA GLN A 7 2.15 0.00 -10.26
C GLN A 7 2.55 0.10 -8.78
N LEU A 8 3.61 0.85 -8.47
CA LEU A 8 4.01 1.10 -7.09
C LEU A 8 2.96 1.93 -6.33
N ALA A 9 2.30 2.89 -7.01
CA ALA A 9 1.23 3.72 -6.46
C ALA A 9 -0.03 2.89 -6.18
N GLU A 10 -0.39 1.98 -7.08
CA GLU A 10 -1.46 1.00 -6.87
C GLU A 10 -1.17 0.13 -5.64
N LEU A 11 0.01 -0.48 -5.57
CA LEU A 11 0.41 -1.33 -4.44
C LEU A 11 0.38 -0.57 -3.12
N PHE A 12 0.90 0.67 -3.12
CA PHE A 12 0.84 1.55 -1.94
C PHE A 12 -0.60 1.76 -1.47
N MET A 13 -1.49 2.14 -2.38
CA MET A 13 -2.89 2.43 -2.05
C MET A 13 -3.66 1.18 -1.64
N VAL A 14 -3.41 0.03 -2.27
CA VAL A 14 -4.04 -1.26 -1.92
C VAL A 14 -3.65 -1.68 -0.51
N TYR A 15 -2.36 -1.75 -0.18
CA TYR A 15 -1.94 -2.20 1.14
C TYR A 15 -2.27 -1.18 2.24
N TRP A 16 -2.25 0.12 1.92
CA TRP A 16 -2.67 1.15 2.86
C TRP A 16 -4.17 1.05 3.20
N LYS A 17 -5.05 0.92 2.19
CA LYS A 17 -6.50 0.74 2.40
C LYS A 17 -6.81 -0.54 3.16
N ARG A 18 -6.19 -1.67 2.78
CA ARG A 18 -6.38 -2.96 3.46
C ARG A 18 -5.93 -2.93 4.91
N LYS A 19 -4.75 -2.35 5.18
CA LYS A 19 -4.26 -2.17 6.55
C LYS A 19 -5.27 -1.38 7.41
N LYS A 20 -5.80 -0.28 6.88
CA LYS A 20 -6.80 0.56 7.58
C LYS A 20 -8.09 -0.22 7.85
N ALA A 21 -8.58 -0.97 6.86
CA ALA A 21 -9.77 -1.81 7.03
C ALA A 21 -9.58 -2.86 8.14
N TYR A 22 -8.41 -3.50 8.23
CA TYR A 22 -8.10 -4.44 9.31
C TYR A 22 -7.97 -3.77 10.68
N GLU A 23 -7.48 -2.53 10.75
CA GLU A 23 -7.44 -1.75 12.01
C GLU A 23 -8.85 -1.37 12.48
N GLU A 24 -9.76 -1.08 11.55
CA GLU A 24 -11.16 -0.74 11.84
C GLU A 24 -12.01 -1.97 12.21
N LEU A 25 -11.66 -3.15 11.70
CA LEU A 25 -12.43 -4.39 11.92
C LEU A 25 -12.46 -4.87 13.38
N GLN A 26 -11.57 -4.36 14.24
CA GLN A 26 -11.40 -4.75 15.66
C GLN A 26 -11.48 -6.27 15.94
N SER A 27 -11.12 -7.09 14.94
CA SER A 27 -11.30 -8.53 15.00
C SER A 27 -10.05 -9.22 15.54
N SER A 28 -10.23 -10.05 16.56
CA SER A 28 -9.18 -10.88 17.16
C SER A 28 -8.97 -12.22 16.45
N SER A 29 -9.62 -12.45 15.30
CA SER A 29 -9.44 -13.71 14.58
C SER A 29 -8.00 -13.83 14.06
N LEU A 30 -7.41 -15.02 14.23
CA LEU A 30 -6.03 -15.28 13.81
C LEU A 30 -5.83 -14.98 12.31
N THR A 31 -6.84 -15.26 11.49
CA THR A 31 -6.87 -14.93 10.06
C THR A 31 -6.73 -13.43 9.82
N ASN A 32 -7.49 -12.60 10.54
CA ASN A 32 -7.43 -11.15 10.39
C ASN A 32 -6.12 -10.57 10.90
N VAL A 33 -5.58 -11.11 12.00
CA VAL A 33 -4.25 -10.74 12.52
C VAL A 33 -3.17 -11.06 11.49
N ASN A 34 -3.17 -12.26 10.92
CA ASN A 34 -2.21 -12.66 9.88
C ASN A 34 -2.32 -11.79 8.63
N ALA A 35 -3.54 -11.46 8.20
CA ALA A 35 -3.77 -10.59 7.05
C ALA A 35 -3.29 -9.15 7.32
N TYR A 36 -3.52 -8.62 8.53
CA TYR A 36 -3.00 -7.32 8.96
C TYR A 36 -1.47 -7.28 8.93
N LEU A 37 -0.81 -8.28 9.53
CA LEU A 37 0.65 -8.37 9.56
C LEU A 37 1.24 -8.47 8.15
N THR A 38 0.60 -9.24 7.27
CA THR A 38 0.99 -9.36 5.87
C THR A 38 0.86 -8.01 5.14
N CYS A 39 -0.26 -7.30 5.32
CA CYS A 39 -0.44 -5.96 4.75
C CYS A 39 0.60 -4.96 5.26
N LYS A 40 0.91 -5.00 6.57
CA LYS A 40 1.92 -4.14 7.19
C LYS A 40 3.31 -4.40 6.60
N ARG A 41 3.71 -5.67 6.43
CA ARG A 41 4.98 -6.06 5.82
C ARG A 41 5.07 -5.60 4.36
N ASN A 42 4.04 -5.87 3.56
CA ASN A 42 4.04 -5.47 2.15
C ASN A 42 4.06 -3.95 1.98
N LEU A 43 3.31 -3.21 2.81
CA LEU A 43 3.35 -1.76 2.81
C LEU A 43 4.74 -1.22 3.18
N GLN A 44 5.49 -1.90 4.05
CA GLN A 44 6.86 -1.51 4.37
C GLN A 44 7.79 -1.71 3.18
N LEU A 45 7.68 -2.82 2.45
CA LEU A 45 8.47 -3.06 1.22
C LEU A 45 8.18 -2.00 0.16
N VAL A 46 6.91 -1.65 -0.04
CA VAL A 46 6.52 -0.58 -0.97
C VAL A 46 7.12 0.76 -0.54
N LYS A 47 7.10 1.10 0.76
CA LYS A 47 7.69 2.34 1.26
C LYS A 47 9.21 2.40 1.07
N LEU A 48 9.92 1.27 1.24
CA LEU A 48 11.36 1.20 0.99
C LEU A 48 11.65 1.45 -0.49
N GLU A 49 10.85 0.89 -1.40
CA GLU A 49 11.03 1.14 -2.83
C GLU A 49 10.66 2.58 -3.21
N MET A 50 9.64 3.17 -2.57
CA MET A 50 9.34 4.60 -2.72
C MET A 50 10.52 5.47 -2.27
N GLU A 51 11.09 5.18 -1.10
CA GLU A 51 12.23 5.90 -0.55
C GLU A 51 13.46 5.78 -1.46
N ARG A 52 13.74 4.57 -1.97
CA ARG A 52 14.81 4.32 -2.94
C ARG A 52 14.64 5.16 -4.23
N ARG A 53 13.40 5.47 -4.63
CA ARG A 53 13.06 6.29 -5.80
C ARG A 53 12.87 7.77 -5.49
N GLY A 54 12.96 8.19 -4.23
CA GLY A 54 12.65 9.57 -3.81
C GLY A 54 11.18 9.94 -3.90
N LEU A 55 10.26 8.96 -3.96
CA LEU A 55 8.82 9.19 -4.12
C LEU A 55 8.14 9.43 -2.77
N THR A 56 7.41 10.53 -2.67
CA THR A 56 6.65 10.88 -1.48
C THR A 56 5.27 10.23 -1.48
N LYS A 57 4.67 10.10 -0.28
CA LYS A 57 3.27 9.65 -0.15
C LYS A 57 2.27 10.53 -0.91
N LYS A 58 2.58 11.82 -1.09
CA LYS A 58 1.71 12.77 -1.80
C LYS A 58 1.71 12.46 -3.30
N GLU A 59 2.88 12.23 -3.88
CA GLU A 59 3.04 11.86 -5.29
C GLU A 59 2.36 10.53 -5.59
N MET A 60 2.53 9.51 -4.75
CA MET A 60 1.87 8.21 -4.96
C MET A 60 0.34 8.33 -4.98
N LYS A 61 -0.22 9.20 -4.13
CA LYS A 61 -1.67 9.46 -4.14
C LYS A 61 -2.12 10.18 -5.41
N VAL A 62 -1.30 11.08 -5.95
CA VAL A 62 -1.59 11.79 -7.20
C VAL A 62 -1.52 10.83 -8.38
N LEU A 63 -0.43 10.05 -8.50
CA LEU A 63 -0.24 9.05 -9.54
C LEU A 63 -1.38 8.03 -9.56
N TYR A 64 -1.77 7.50 -8.39
CA TYR A 64 -2.89 6.58 -8.30
C TYR A 64 -4.21 7.21 -8.75
N LYS A 65 -4.48 8.47 -8.35
CA LYS A 65 -5.70 9.19 -8.78
C LYS A 65 -5.74 9.42 -10.29
N GLN A 66 -4.61 9.80 -10.89
CA GLN A 66 -4.52 10.00 -12.33
C GLN A 66 -4.76 8.69 -13.09
N HIS A 67 -4.19 7.59 -12.59
CA HIS A 67 -4.36 6.27 -13.20
C HIS A 67 -5.80 5.78 -13.18
N ILE A 68 -6.52 5.90 -12.07
CA ILE A 68 -7.93 5.46 -11.98
C ILE A 68 -8.92 6.39 -12.70
N SER A 69 -8.48 7.57 -13.13
CA SER A 69 -9.29 8.57 -13.85
C SER A 69 -9.00 8.60 -15.35
N SER A 70 -8.04 7.78 -15.82
CA SER A 70 -7.71 7.56 -17.22
C SER A 70 -8.42 6.31 -17.73
#